data_AF-A0A357YA08-F1
#
_entry.id   AF-A0A357YA08-F1
#
_cell.length_a   1.000
_cell.length_b   1.000
_cell.length_c   1.000
_cell.angle_alpha   90.00
_cell.angle_beta   90.00
_cell.angle_gamma   90.00
#
_symmetry.space_group_name_H-M   'P 1'
#
loop_
_entity.id
_entity.type
_entity.pdbx_description
1 polymer ?
#
loop_
_entity_poly.entity_id
_entity_poly.type
_entity_poly.pdbx_seq_one_letter_code
_entity_poly.pdbx_strand_id
1 'polypeptide(L)'
;MADNEKPAGDHWIWLFLIVLGVILISSRGDGLFGGSGIRFGSPSREGTVEEELRPAPSPAPSPTPPAPAPLPTPIVPISPGQLNLLSSGGTRLELEREHIQISAPNLNKIKVVITGLILKNRNNETIEVGRDEFGSAIFLNPGERAVIATGESPRGFNFKVNKCSGYLAQNKTYYPDLPFSCPRLDELAKFKNLKEKCQIFVERIAYCTSPTINFSSGIDDECSQFVAEHANYTGCVKDFKNDADFDQKEWRIFMGRESEFWSNRHDSVRIFDQAGNLISEVSY
;
A
#
# COMPACT_ATOMS: atom_id res chain seq x y z
N MET A 1 67.57 7.11 -18.52
CA MET A 1 66.85 8.13 -17.74
C MET A 1 65.57 7.45 -17.26
N ALA A 2 65.65 6.60 -16.24
CA ALA A 2 65.66 6.93 -14.80
C ALA A 2 64.27 7.42 -14.32
N ASP A 3 63.50 6.43 -13.86
CA ASP A 3 62.64 6.36 -12.66
C ASP A 3 61.78 7.54 -12.21
N ASN A 4 60.49 7.25 -11.97
CA ASN A 4 59.89 7.36 -10.63
C ASN A 4 58.47 6.77 -10.58
N GLU A 5 58.37 5.56 -10.05
CA GLU A 5 57.15 5.02 -9.43
C GLU A 5 56.86 5.76 -8.12
N LYS A 6 55.60 6.16 -7.91
CA LYS A 6 55.09 6.71 -6.65
C LYS A 6 54.21 5.66 -5.97
N PRO A 7 54.47 5.28 -4.70
CA PRO A 7 53.60 4.36 -3.98
C PRO A 7 52.34 5.08 -3.47
N ALA A 8 51.16 4.52 -3.75
CA ALA A 8 49.89 4.96 -3.18
C ALA A 8 49.76 4.42 -1.74
N GLY A 9 49.60 5.35 -0.80
CA GLY A 9 49.66 5.09 0.64
C GLY A 9 48.38 4.50 1.25
N ASP A 10 48.63 3.61 2.21
CA ASP A 10 47.75 3.02 3.22
C ASP A 10 46.80 4.00 3.92
N HIS A 11 45.62 4.24 3.34
CA HIS A 11 44.50 4.91 4.01
C HIS A 11 43.44 3.93 4.56
N TRP A 12 43.59 2.63 4.30
CA TRP A 12 42.58 1.63 4.68
C TRP A 12 42.80 1.03 6.08
N ILE A 13 44.04 1.04 6.57
CA ILE A 13 44.43 0.47 7.88
C ILE A 13 43.90 1.32 9.06
N TRP A 14 43.72 2.63 8.88
CA TRP A 14 43.22 3.53 9.93
C TRP A 14 41.69 3.48 10.11
N LEU A 15 40.92 3.12 9.07
CA LEU A 15 39.47 3.01 9.16
C LEU A 15 39.03 1.73 9.90
N PHE A 16 39.81 0.65 9.86
CA PHE A 16 39.51 -0.59 10.56
C PHE A 16 39.73 -0.52 12.09
N LEU A 17 40.61 0.36 12.57
CA LEU A 17 40.88 0.50 14.02
C LEU A 17 39.82 1.34 14.77
N ILE A 18 39.07 2.18 14.08
CA ILE A 18 38.00 3.00 14.72
C ILE A 18 36.73 2.16 14.96
N VAL A 19 36.43 1.19 14.09
CA VAL A 19 35.23 0.34 14.20
C VAL A 19 35.35 -0.69 15.33
N LEU A 20 36.57 -1.14 15.68
CA LEU A 20 36.80 -2.06 16.81
C LEU A 20 36.86 -1.34 18.17
N GLY A 21 37.05 -0.02 18.22
CA GLY A 21 37.10 0.76 19.46
C GLY A 21 35.73 1.08 20.08
N VAL A 22 34.64 1.00 19.30
CA VAL A 22 33.28 1.36 19.78
C VAL A 22 32.52 0.13 20.32
N ILE A 23 33.00 -1.09 20.09
CA ILE A 23 32.33 -2.34 20.52
C ILE A 23 32.79 -2.83 21.91
N LEU A 24 33.76 -2.18 22.55
CA LEU A 24 34.30 -2.59 23.87
C LEU A 24 33.97 -1.65 25.05
N ILE A 25 32.95 -0.78 24.94
CA ILE A 25 32.59 0.16 26.03
C ILE A 25 31.15 -0.04 26.58
N SER A 26 30.36 -1.00 26.10
CA SER A 26 28.97 -1.18 26.56
C SER A 26 28.65 -2.49 27.30
N SER A 27 29.65 -3.20 27.83
CA SER A 27 29.39 -4.41 28.65
C SER A 27 30.33 -4.58 29.84
N ARG A 28 30.10 -3.81 30.93
CA ARG A 28 30.40 -4.23 32.31
C ARG A 28 30.02 -3.16 33.34
N GLY A 29 29.24 -3.54 34.36
CA GLY A 29 29.22 -2.81 35.62
C GLY A 29 27.90 -2.88 36.40
N ASP A 30 27.63 -4.01 37.04
CA ASP A 30 26.63 -4.16 38.10
C ASP A 30 27.01 -3.37 39.37
N GLY A 31 25.99 -2.74 39.99
CA GLY A 31 25.77 -2.62 41.44
C GLY A 31 26.68 -1.74 42.29
N LEU A 32 26.10 -0.74 43.00
CA LEU A 32 26.06 -0.63 44.48
C LEU A 32 25.62 0.78 44.98
N PHE A 33 24.64 0.77 45.89
CA PHE A 33 24.32 1.71 46.99
C PHE A 33 23.69 3.12 46.80
N GLY A 34 22.61 3.33 47.58
CA GLY A 34 22.12 4.60 48.14
C GLY A 34 20.77 5.05 47.58
N GLY A 35 19.61 4.99 48.24
CA GLY A 35 19.32 5.01 49.67
C GLY A 35 18.54 6.28 50.03
N SER A 36 17.21 6.28 49.85
CA SER A 36 16.19 7.13 50.52
C SER A 36 14.82 6.69 49.97
N GLY A 37 13.83 6.18 50.70
CA GLY A 37 13.55 6.28 52.13
C GLY A 37 12.23 7.03 52.35
N ILE A 38 11.09 6.49 51.89
CA ILE A 38 9.77 6.90 52.38
C ILE A 38 9.05 5.67 52.92
N ARG A 39 8.90 5.65 54.24
CA ARG A 39 8.11 4.69 55.01
C ARG A 39 6.66 5.17 55.05
N PHE A 40 5.72 4.31 54.66
CA PHE A 40 4.36 4.40 55.16
C PHE A 40 4.08 3.17 56.02
N GLY A 41 3.79 3.43 57.29
CA GLY A 41 3.55 2.42 58.31
C GLY A 41 2.19 1.75 58.13
N SER A 42 2.19 0.43 58.29
CA SER A 42 0.99 -0.34 58.60
C SER A 42 0.71 -0.27 60.10
N PRO A 43 -0.54 0.01 60.53
CA PRO A 43 -0.98 -0.34 61.87
C PRO A 43 -1.49 -1.78 61.93
N SER A 44 -1.23 -2.37 63.08
CA SER A 44 -1.56 -3.73 63.52
C SER A 44 -3.04 -4.10 63.46
N ARG A 45 -3.24 -5.40 63.27
CA ARG A 45 -4.47 -6.16 63.57
C ARG A 45 -4.87 -6.04 65.03
N GLU A 46 -6.13 -5.75 65.28
CA GLU A 46 -6.91 -6.25 66.42
C GLU A 46 -8.38 -6.31 66.00
N GLY A 47 -9.06 -7.42 66.35
CA GLY A 47 -10.53 -7.43 66.45
C GLY A 47 -11.32 -8.22 65.40
N THR A 48 -11.82 -9.37 65.88
CA THR A 48 -13.16 -9.92 65.62
C THR A 48 -13.37 -10.81 64.39
N VAL A 49 -13.49 -12.10 64.70
CA VAL A 49 -14.03 -13.17 63.87
C VAL A 49 -15.55 -13.02 63.83
N GLU A 50 -16.10 -12.77 62.66
CA GLU A 50 -17.50 -13.07 62.35
C GLU A 50 -17.53 -13.67 60.94
N GLU A 51 -17.65 -14.99 60.88
CA GLU A 51 -17.66 -15.79 59.68
C GLU A 51 -19.07 -15.80 59.10
N GLU A 52 -19.38 -14.83 58.23
CA GLU A 52 -20.63 -14.78 57.47
C GLU A 52 -20.46 -15.49 56.12
N LEU A 53 -21.18 -16.61 55.99
CA LEU A 53 -21.20 -17.52 54.85
C LEU A 53 -21.67 -16.79 53.57
N ARG A 54 -20.75 -16.41 52.67
CA ARG A 54 -21.09 -15.94 51.32
C ARG A 54 -21.02 -17.07 50.30
N PRO A 55 -22.06 -17.29 49.47
CA PRO A 55 -22.02 -18.28 48.40
C PRO A 55 -21.03 -17.87 47.29
N ALA A 56 -20.37 -18.87 46.71
CA ALA A 56 -19.37 -18.71 45.67
C ALA A 56 -19.92 -18.00 44.41
N PRO A 57 -19.12 -17.13 43.75
CA PRO A 57 -19.49 -16.55 42.47
C PRO A 57 -19.52 -17.62 41.37
N SER A 58 -20.59 -17.60 40.57
CA SER A 58 -20.80 -18.48 39.42
C SER A 58 -19.68 -18.32 38.38
N PRO A 59 -19.20 -19.40 37.73
CA PRO A 59 -18.13 -19.31 36.74
C PRO A 59 -18.58 -18.50 35.51
N ALA A 60 -17.69 -17.62 35.04
CA ALA A 60 -17.90 -16.84 33.83
C ALA A 60 -18.01 -17.75 32.59
N PRO A 61 -18.88 -17.42 31.62
CA PRO A 61 -18.98 -18.19 30.38
C PRO A 61 -17.68 -18.11 29.57
N SER A 62 -17.19 -19.28 29.12
CA SER A 62 -16.02 -19.40 28.26
C SER A 62 -16.17 -18.56 26.97
N PRO A 63 -15.09 -17.96 26.45
CA PRO A 63 -15.13 -17.23 25.19
C PRO A 63 -15.48 -18.20 24.06
N THR A 64 -16.49 -17.82 23.27
CA THR A 64 -16.90 -18.54 22.05
C THR A 64 -15.70 -18.66 21.11
N PRO A 65 -15.43 -19.85 20.53
CA PRO A 65 -14.37 -20.03 19.55
C PRO A 65 -14.53 -19.03 18.39
N PRO A 66 -13.42 -18.46 17.86
CA PRO A 66 -13.47 -17.60 16.69
C PRO A 66 -14.15 -18.33 15.53
N ALA A 67 -15.03 -17.62 14.82
CA ALA A 67 -15.75 -18.16 13.69
C ALA A 67 -14.76 -18.80 12.68
N PRO A 68 -15.08 -19.99 12.13
CA PRO A 68 -14.25 -20.62 11.11
C PRO A 68 -13.97 -19.66 9.96
N ALA A 69 -12.72 -19.63 9.49
CA ALA A 69 -12.35 -18.87 8.29
C ALA A 69 -13.29 -19.24 7.13
N PRO A 70 -13.75 -18.25 6.32
CA PRO A 70 -14.63 -18.53 5.20
C PRO A 70 -13.97 -19.55 4.26
N LEU A 71 -14.74 -20.57 3.85
CA LEU A 71 -14.27 -21.57 2.90
C LEU A 71 -13.77 -20.88 1.62
N PRO A 72 -12.69 -21.39 0.99
CA PRO A 72 -12.23 -20.89 -0.30
C PRO A 72 -13.38 -21.00 -1.31
N THR A 73 -13.75 -19.86 -1.90
CA THR A 73 -14.75 -19.79 -2.96
C THR A 73 -14.34 -20.74 -4.10
N PRO A 74 -15.25 -21.57 -4.65
CA PRO A 74 -14.91 -22.42 -5.79
C PRO A 74 -14.32 -21.59 -6.93
N ILE A 75 -13.12 -21.96 -7.36
CA ILE A 75 -12.39 -21.28 -8.43
C ILE A 75 -13.06 -21.68 -9.73
N VAL A 76 -13.92 -20.80 -10.26
CA VAL A 76 -14.58 -21.03 -11.55
C VAL A 76 -13.49 -20.97 -12.64
N PRO A 77 -13.31 -22.03 -13.44
CA PRO A 77 -12.33 -22.04 -14.52
C PRO A 77 -12.61 -20.91 -15.51
N ILE A 78 -11.56 -20.16 -15.88
CA ILE A 78 -11.69 -19.02 -16.79
C ILE A 78 -11.67 -19.57 -18.22
N SER A 79 -12.77 -19.36 -18.93
CA SER A 79 -12.88 -19.79 -20.32
C SER A 79 -12.11 -18.84 -21.25
N PRO A 80 -11.55 -19.34 -22.38
CA PRO A 80 -10.97 -18.49 -23.42
C PRO A 80 -11.95 -17.38 -23.84
N GLY A 81 -11.45 -16.15 -23.98
CA GLY A 81 -12.25 -14.98 -24.34
C GLY A 81 -12.91 -14.24 -23.17
N GLN A 82 -12.82 -14.75 -21.93
CA GLN A 82 -13.26 -13.98 -20.74
C GLN A 82 -12.25 -12.92 -20.31
N LEU A 83 -11.00 -13.01 -20.78
CA LEU A 83 -9.96 -12.01 -20.58
C LEU A 83 -9.29 -11.69 -21.91
N ASN A 84 -9.11 -10.40 -22.15
CA ASN A 84 -8.29 -9.90 -23.23
C ASN A 84 -6.95 -9.45 -22.64
N LEU A 85 -5.87 -10.01 -23.15
CA LEU A 85 -4.52 -9.53 -22.88
C LEU A 85 -4.15 -8.48 -23.94
N LEU A 86 -3.74 -7.32 -23.47
CA LEU A 86 -3.19 -6.23 -24.26
C LEU A 86 -1.74 -6.04 -23.81
N SER A 87 -0.79 -6.21 -24.73
CA SER A 87 0.58 -5.79 -24.44
C SER A 87 0.64 -4.27 -24.48
N SER A 88 1.22 -3.66 -23.45
CA SER A 88 1.50 -2.23 -23.46
C SER A 88 2.73 -1.92 -22.63
N GLY A 89 3.73 -1.30 -23.27
CA GLY A 89 4.64 -0.35 -22.65
C GLY A 89 5.78 -0.89 -21.77
N GLY A 90 6.98 -0.41 -22.07
CA GLY A 90 8.23 -0.72 -21.39
C GLY A 90 9.39 -0.73 -22.41
N THR A 91 9.77 0.43 -22.95
CA THR A 91 10.92 0.50 -23.85
C THR A 91 12.19 0.30 -23.04
N ARG A 92 12.89 -0.81 -23.28
CA ARG A 92 14.32 -1.06 -23.11
C ARG A 92 14.96 -0.21 -22.00
N LEU A 93 15.09 -0.77 -20.78
CA LEU A 93 15.88 -0.29 -19.62
C LEU A 93 15.13 0.36 -18.45
N GLU A 94 13.79 0.40 -18.46
CA GLU A 94 13.03 0.97 -17.33
C GLU A 94 12.04 -0.06 -16.76
N LEU A 95 12.54 -0.88 -15.83
CA LEU A 95 11.78 -1.87 -15.06
C LEU A 95 10.46 -1.31 -14.52
N GLU A 96 10.50 -0.08 -14.02
CA GLU A 96 9.32 0.58 -13.43
C GLU A 96 8.22 0.78 -14.47
N ARG A 97 8.56 0.93 -15.76
CA ARG A 97 7.61 1.11 -16.86
C ARG A 97 7.16 -0.17 -17.50
N GLU A 98 7.82 -1.29 -17.20
CA GLU A 98 7.45 -2.59 -17.74
C GLU A 98 6.12 -3.06 -17.14
N HIS A 99 5.11 -3.21 -18.01
CA HIS A 99 3.80 -3.69 -17.60
C HIS A 99 3.07 -4.43 -18.72
N ILE A 100 1.99 -5.12 -18.34
CA ILE A 100 0.97 -5.63 -19.26
C ILE A 100 -0.40 -5.15 -18.81
N GLN A 101 -1.37 -5.17 -19.71
CA GLN A 101 -2.76 -4.87 -19.39
C GLN A 101 -3.63 -6.07 -19.68
N ILE A 102 -4.45 -6.46 -18.71
CA ILE A 102 -5.53 -7.44 -18.93
C ILE A 102 -6.86 -6.74 -18.73
N SER A 103 -7.86 -7.12 -19.51
CA SER A 103 -9.21 -6.54 -19.40
C SER A 103 -10.27 -7.61 -19.51
N ALA A 104 -11.35 -7.46 -18.73
CA ALA A 104 -12.55 -8.25 -18.87
C ALA A 104 -13.45 -7.56 -19.91
N PRO A 105 -13.79 -8.22 -21.03
CA PRO A 105 -14.68 -7.63 -22.03
C PRO A 105 -16.02 -7.16 -21.44
N ASN A 106 -16.59 -6.07 -21.96
CA ASN A 106 -17.93 -5.61 -21.59
C ASN A 106 -19.02 -6.66 -21.86
N LEU A 107 -18.75 -7.60 -22.77
CA LEU A 107 -19.66 -8.69 -23.12
C LEU A 107 -19.73 -9.77 -22.03
N ASN A 108 -18.76 -9.81 -21.11
CA ASN A 108 -18.79 -10.72 -19.97
C ASN A 108 -20.07 -10.52 -19.15
N LYS A 109 -20.63 -11.62 -18.66
CA LYS A 109 -21.82 -11.61 -17.79
C LYS A 109 -21.50 -11.79 -16.31
N ILE A 110 -20.28 -12.24 -16.02
CA ILE A 110 -19.78 -12.50 -14.68
C ILE A 110 -18.43 -11.81 -14.50
N LYS A 111 -18.09 -11.51 -13.24
CA LYS A 111 -16.74 -11.07 -12.88
C LYS A 111 -15.74 -12.22 -13.04
N VAL A 112 -14.50 -11.86 -13.37
CA VAL A 112 -13.39 -12.80 -13.55
C VAL A 112 -12.39 -12.62 -12.42
N VAL A 113 -12.14 -13.67 -11.63
CA VAL A 113 -11.09 -13.64 -10.60
C VAL A 113 -9.75 -13.74 -11.30
N ILE A 114 -8.84 -12.81 -11.03
CA ILE A 114 -7.52 -12.78 -11.67
C ILE A 114 -6.37 -13.11 -10.69
N THR A 115 -6.61 -13.07 -9.38
CA THR A 115 -5.67 -13.62 -8.41
C THR A 115 -5.42 -15.09 -8.68
N GLY A 116 -4.16 -15.50 -8.63
CA GLY A 116 -3.77 -16.87 -8.89
C GLY A 116 -3.51 -17.21 -10.35
N LEU A 117 -3.78 -16.28 -11.28
CA LEU A 117 -3.39 -16.45 -12.67
C LEU A 117 -1.87 -16.52 -12.77
N ILE A 118 -1.39 -17.44 -13.61
CA ILE A 118 0.03 -17.65 -13.85
C ILE A 118 0.40 -16.94 -15.14
N LEU A 119 1.22 -15.90 -15.04
CA LEU A 119 1.83 -15.23 -16.18
C LEU A 119 3.15 -15.92 -16.50
N LYS A 120 3.38 -16.22 -17.78
CA LYS A 120 4.56 -16.95 -18.25
C LYS A 120 5.20 -16.23 -19.43
N ASN A 121 6.50 -15.97 -19.33
CA ASN A 121 7.26 -15.35 -20.42
C ASN A 121 7.80 -16.41 -21.42
N ARG A 122 8.54 -15.95 -22.43
CA ARG A 122 9.20 -16.82 -23.42
C ARG A 122 10.27 -17.75 -22.83
N ASN A 123 10.95 -17.32 -21.77
CA ASN A 123 11.96 -18.14 -21.07
C ASN A 123 11.34 -19.22 -20.18
N ASN A 124 10.01 -19.34 -20.17
CA ASN A 124 9.23 -20.20 -19.29
C ASN A 124 9.31 -19.82 -17.81
N GLU A 125 9.80 -18.63 -17.46
CA GLU A 125 9.65 -18.10 -16.11
C GLU A 125 8.17 -17.78 -15.86
N THR A 126 7.73 -18.01 -14.64
CA THR A 126 6.34 -17.86 -14.24
C THR A 126 6.22 -16.93 -13.04
N ILE A 127 5.14 -16.18 -12.98
CA ILE A 127 4.76 -15.38 -11.83
C ILE A 127 3.26 -15.43 -11.62
N GLU A 128 2.83 -15.45 -10.37
CA GLU A 128 1.42 -15.50 -10.00
C GLU A 128 0.88 -14.09 -9.72
N VAL A 129 -0.32 -13.81 -10.19
CA VAL A 129 -1.04 -12.58 -9.85
C VAL A 129 -1.43 -12.61 -8.36
N GLY A 130 -0.94 -11.62 -7.62
CA GLY A 130 -1.14 -11.51 -6.18
C GLY A 130 -2.55 -11.15 -5.72
N ARG A 131 -2.64 -10.77 -4.45
CA ARG A 131 -3.86 -10.37 -3.72
C ARG A 131 -3.90 -8.86 -3.51
N ASP A 132 -5.05 -8.34 -3.12
CA ASP A 132 -5.21 -6.91 -2.79
C ASP A 132 -4.54 -6.52 -1.46
N GLU A 133 -4.70 -5.25 -1.05
CA GLU A 133 -4.14 -4.69 0.18
C GLU A 133 -4.61 -5.38 1.47
N PHE A 134 -5.70 -6.14 1.43
CA PHE A 134 -6.29 -6.86 2.55
C PHE A 134 -6.09 -8.38 2.45
N GLY A 135 -5.34 -8.86 1.45
CA GLY A 135 -5.14 -10.29 1.20
C GLY A 135 -6.34 -10.97 0.50
N SER A 136 -7.30 -10.19 0.00
CA SER A 136 -8.46 -10.70 -0.74
C SER A 136 -8.12 -10.93 -2.21
N ALA A 137 -8.95 -11.74 -2.87
CA ALA A 137 -8.80 -12.01 -4.29
C ALA A 137 -9.19 -10.80 -5.15
N ILE A 138 -8.34 -10.47 -6.11
CA ILE A 138 -8.55 -9.47 -7.13
C ILE A 138 -9.42 -10.05 -8.24
N PHE A 139 -10.40 -9.29 -8.69
CA PHE A 139 -11.29 -9.65 -9.78
C PHE A 139 -11.59 -8.45 -10.68
N LEU A 140 -11.92 -8.74 -11.94
CA LEU A 140 -12.39 -7.77 -12.93
C LEU A 140 -13.87 -7.95 -13.19
N ASN A 141 -14.65 -6.90 -12.95
CA ASN A 141 -16.02 -6.82 -13.46
C ASN A 141 -16.00 -6.63 -14.99
N PRO A 142 -17.11 -6.93 -15.70
CA PRO A 142 -17.21 -6.63 -17.13
C PRO A 142 -16.86 -5.16 -17.44
N GLY A 143 -15.90 -4.96 -18.33
CA GLY A 143 -15.39 -3.64 -18.72
C GLY A 143 -14.28 -3.06 -17.82
N GLU A 144 -13.86 -3.78 -16.78
CA GLU A 144 -12.69 -3.40 -15.98
C GLU A 144 -11.38 -3.93 -16.58
N ARG A 145 -10.28 -3.28 -16.19
CA ARG A 145 -8.92 -3.70 -16.53
C ARG A 145 -8.02 -3.80 -15.31
N ALA A 146 -6.92 -4.53 -15.44
CA ALA A 146 -5.80 -4.49 -14.53
C ALA A 146 -4.52 -4.13 -15.30
N VAL A 147 -3.75 -3.22 -14.72
CA VAL A 147 -2.38 -2.92 -15.11
C VAL A 147 -1.47 -3.72 -14.20
N ILE A 148 -0.70 -4.64 -14.77
CA ILE A 148 0.22 -5.51 -14.05
C ILE A 148 1.64 -5.06 -14.36
N ALA A 149 2.24 -4.34 -13.42
CA ALA A 149 3.60 -3.81 -13.52
C ALA A 149 4.61 -4.77 -12.89
N THR A 150 5.80 -4.88 -13.47
CA THR A 150 6.83 -5.79 -13.01
C THR A 150 7.47 -5.36 -11.70
N GLY A 151 7.73 -4.06 -11.56
CA GLY A 151 8.42 -3.48 -10.40
C GLY A 151 7.61 -3.54 -9.09
N GLU A 152 8.18 -2.91 -8.07
CA GLU A 152 7.54 -2.77 -6.77
C GLU A 152 6.38 -1.77 -6.79
N SER A 153 5.39 -2.00 -5.91
CA SER A 153 4.32 -1.04 -5.69
C SER A 153 4.86 0.18 -4.94
N PRO A 154 4.64 1.41 -5.43
CA PRO A 154 4.96 2.61 -4.66
C PRO A 154 4.22 2.70 -3.31
N ARG A 155 3.16 1.91 -3.12
CA ARG A 155 2.40 1.78 -1.86
C ARG A 155 2.74 0.53 -1.06
N GLY A 156 3.49 -0.42 -1.64
CA GLY A 156 3.79 -1.72 -1.04
C GLY A 156 2.68 -2.77 -1.18
N PHE A 157 1.61 -2.50 -1.92
CA PHE A 157 0.50 -3.44 -2.14
C PHE A 157 -0.21 -3.20 -3.48
N ASN A 158 -0.99 -4.18 -3.92
CA ASN A 158 -1.91 -4.08 -5.06
C ASN A 158 -3.18 -3.37 -4.61
N PHE A 159 -3.76 -2.53 -5.46
CA PHE A 159 -4.94 -1.76 -5.09
C PHE A 159 -5.86 -1.48 -6.27
N LYS A 160 -7.15 -1.26 -5.98
CA LYS A 160 -8.11 -0.74 -6.95
C LYS A 160 -7.99 0.78 -7.03
N VAL A 161 -7.93 1.32 -8.24
CA VAL A 161 -7.98 2.77 -8.45
C VAL A 161 -9.36 3.24 -8.03
N ASN A 162 -9.40 4.38 -7.35
CA ASN A 162 -10.63 5.05 -6.92
C ASN A 162 -10.58 6.53 -7.32
N LYS A 163 -11.69 7.24 -7.14
CA LYS A 163 -11.82 8.68 -7.42
C LYS A 163 -10.72 9.53 -6.78
N CYS A 164 -10.16 9.11 -5.66
CA CYS A 164 -9.18 9.87 -4.90
C CYS A 164 -7.74 9.54 -5.29
N SER A 165 -7.52 8.57 -6.18
CA SER A 165 -6.20 8.03 -6.48
C SER A 165 -5.24 9.04 -7.10
N GLY A 166 -5.74 10.11 -7.74
CA GLY A 166 -4.88 11.18 -8.23
C GLY A 166 -4.09 11.89 -7.11
N TYR A 167 -4.60 11.95 -5.88
CA TYR A 167 -3.84 12.48 -4.73
C TYR A 167 -2.59 11.66 -4.40
N LEU A 168 -2.55 10.37 -4.77
CA LEU A 168 -1.41 9.51 -4.50
C LEU A 168 -0.18 9.92 -5.31
N ALA A 169 -0.39 10.44 -6.53
CA ALA A 169 0.69 10.83 -7.45
C ALA A 169 1.49 12.07 -7.00
N GLN A 170 1.06 12.77 -5.93
CA GLN A 170 1.79 13.93 -5.42
C GLN A 170 3.11 13.58 -4.72
N ASN A 171 3.12 12.47 -3.98
CA ASN A 171 4.24 12.10 -3.11
C ASN A 171 5.04 10.91 -3.64
N LYS A 172 4.54 10.25 -4.68
CA LYS A 172 5.08 9.02 -5.25
C LYS A 172 4.85 9.04 -6.75
N THR A 173 5.85 8.59 -7.51
CA THR A 173 5.69 8.36 -8.95
C THR A 173 5.10 6.97 -9.18
N TYR A 174 4.15 6.88 -10.09
CA TYR A 174 3.52 5.61 -10.47
C TYR A 174 3.81 5.37 -11.94
N TYR A 175 4.18 4.13 -12.27
CA TYR A 175 4.34 3.70 -13.64
C TYR A 175 3.47 2.48 -13.92
N PRO A 176 2.63 2.52 -14.98
CA PRO A 176 2.19 3.71 -15.71
C PRO A 176 1.58 4.80 -14.81
N ASP A 177 1.45 6.03 -15.30
CA ASP A 177 0.88 7.12 -14.51
C ASP A 177 -0.54 6.79 -14.03
N LEU A 178 -0.89 7.23 -12.82
CA LEU A 178 -2.25 7.12 -12.30
C LEU A 178 -3.19 8.12 -13.01
N PRO A 179 -4.48 7.81 -13.14
CA PRO A 179 -5.45 8.78 -13.63
C PRO A 179 -5.45 10.03 -12.74
N PHE A 180 -5.22 11.19 -13.35
CA PHE A 180 -5.20 12.48 -12.66
C PHE A 180 -6.61 13.09 -12.59
N SER A 181 -7.53 12.36 -11.96
CA SER A 181 -8.91 12.78 -11.73
C SER A 181 -9.22 12.70 -10.24
N CYS A 182 -9.70 13.80 -9.66
CA CYS A 182 -10.15 13.86 -8.27
C CYS A 182 -11.43 14.70 -8.17
N PRO A 183 -12.35 14.34 -7.26
CA PRO A 183 -13.53 15.16 -6.96
C PRO A 183 -13.14 16.57 -6.59
N ARG A 184 -13.98 17.54 -6.97
CA ARG A 184 -13.78 18.92 -6.57
C ARG A 184 -14.27 19.12 -5.14
N LEU A 185 -13.58 19.96 -4.38
CA LEU A 185 -13.94 20.26 -3.00
C LEU A 185 -15.21 21.13 -2.89
N ASP A 186 -15.56 21.82 -3.98
CA ASP A 186 -16.77 22.64 -4.08
C ASP A 186 -18.07 21.79 -4.16
N GLU A 187 -17.94 20.49 -4.45
CA GLU A 187 -19.04 19.52 -4.41
C GLU A 187 -19.48 19.21 -2.96
N LEU A 188 -18.62 19.45 -1.97
CA LEU A 188 -18.91 19.17 -0.57
C LEU A 188 -19.95 20.13 -0.01
N ALA A 189 -20.96 19.61 0.69
CA ALA A 189 -22.00 20.46 1.30
C ALA A 189 -21.42 21.53 2.25
N LYS A 190 -20.34 21.21 2.96
CA LYS A 190 -19.64 22.14 3.86
C LYS A 190 -19.02 23.34 3.13
N PHE A 191 -18.61 23.19 1.87
CA PHE A 191 -18.01 24.27 1.08
C PHE A 191 -18.91 25.50 1.00
N LYS A 192 -20.23 25.29 0.89
CA LYS A 192 -21.24 26.35 0.79
C LYS A 192 -21.30 27.25 2.02
N ASN A 193 -20.81 26.78 3.17
CA ASN A 193 -20.83 27.53 4.43
C ASN A 193 -19.52 28.29 4.69
N LEU A 194 -18.49 28.09 3.85
CA LEU A 194 -17.21 28.78 3.98
C LEU A 194 -17.33 30.24 3.56
N LYS A 195 -16.46 31.10 4.10
CA LYS A 195 -16.40 32.51 3.70
C LYS A 195 -15.95 32.65 2.25
N GLU A 196 -16.38 33.72 1.57
CA GLU A 196 -16.08 33.99 0.15
C GLU A 196 -14.57 33.87 -0.18
N LYS A 197 -13.71 34.44 0.67
CA LYS A 197 -12.26 34.37 0.49
C LYS A 197 -11.74 32.92 0.50
N CYS A 198 -12.34 32.06 1.31
CA CYS A 198 -12.00 30.65 1.36
C CYS A 198 -12.51 29.91 0.12
N GLN A 199 -13.74 30.19 -0.31
CA GLN A 199 -14.32 29.58 -1.51
C GLN A 199 -13.43 29.86 -2.73
N ILE A 200 -13.03 31.12 -2.92
CA ILE A 200 -12.09 31.53 -3.98
C ILE A 200 -10.75 30.81 -3.87
N PHE A 201 -10.23 30.62 -2.66
CA PHE A 201 -8.98 29.90 -2.45
C PHE A 201 -9.13 28.43 -2.87
N VAL A 202 -10.18 27.76 -2.41
CA VAL A 202 -10.47 26.35 -2.70
C VAL A 202 -10.65 26.10 -4.20
N GLU A 203 -11.38 26.97 -4.90
CA GLU A 203 -11.60 26.88 -6.35
C GLU A 203 -10.29 26.98 -7.18
N ARG A 204 -9.26 27.63 -6.61
CA ARG A 204 -7.95 27.80 -7.24
C ARG A 204 -6.98 26.65 -6.94
N ILE A 205 -7.33 25.75 -6.03
CA ILE A 205 -6.50 24.56 -5.77
C ILE A 205 -6.45 23.73 -7.05
N ALA A 206 -5.24 23.43 -7.51
CA ALA A 206 -5.05 22.55 -8.65
C ALA A 206 -5.66 21.17 -8.37
N TYR A 207 -6.15 20.51 -9.42
CA TYR A 207 -6.73 19.18 -9.27
C TYR A 207 -5.76 18.23 -8.56
N CYS A 208 -6.32 17.33 -7.74
CA CYS A 208 -5.55 16.31 -7.03
C CYS A 208 -4.33 16.86 -6.27
N THR A 209 -4.42 18.08 -5.72
CA THR A 209 -3.30 18.76 -5.04
C THR A 209 -3.63 18.99 -3.57
N SER A 210 -2.66 18.72 -2.70
CA SER A 210 -2.71 19.01 -1.28
C SER A 210 -1.89 20.26 -1.00
N PRO A 211 -2.51 21.45 -1.02
CA PRO A 211 -1.77 22.69 -0.93
C PRO A 211 -1.14 22.85 0.45
N THR A 212 0.06 23.43 0.48
CA THR A 212 0.66 23.88 1.74
C THR A 212 0.01 25.19 2.16
N ILE A 213 -0.64 25.19 3.32
CA ILE A 213 -1.31 26.38 3.87
C ILE A 213 -0.35 27.11 4.79
N ASN A 214 -0.19 28.41 4.59
CA ASN A 214 0.66 29.26 5.42
C ASN A 214 0.05 30.66 5.55
N PHE A 215 0.70 31.53 6.34
CA PHE A 215 0.24 32.91 6.55
C PHE A 215 0.04 33.69 5.23
N SER A 216 0.87 33.43 4.21
CA SER A 216 0.79 34.07 2.89
C SER A 216 -0.41 33.59 2.06
N SER A 217 -1.06 32.46 2.42
CA SER A 217 -2.32 32.03 1.79
C SER A 217 -3.46 33.02 2.05
N GLY A 218 -3.37 33.80 3.15
CA GLY A 218 -4.32 34.85 3.48
C GLY A 218 -5.73 34.35 3.82
N ILE A 219 -5.92 33.05 4.02
CA ILE A 219 -7.18 32.46 4.45
C ILE A 219 -7.26 32.40 5.97
N ASP A 220 -8.46 32.20 6.51
CA ASP A 220 -8.67 32.05 7.96
C ASP A 220 -8.46 30.60 8.42
N ASP A 221 -8.50 30.41 9.73
CA ASP A 221 -8.27 29.10 10.37
C ASP A 221 -9.33 28.06 9.96
N GLU A 222 -10.59 28.49 9.82
CA GLU A 222 -11.69 27.63 9.38
C GLU A 222 -11.44 27.09 7.95
N CYS A 223 -11.02 27.97 7.03
CA CYS A 223 -10.64 27.56 5.69
C CYS A 223 -9.43 26.64 5.68
N SER A 224 -8.43 26.97 6.50
CA SER A 224 -7.20 26.20 6.61
C SER A 224 -7.50 24.77 7.06
N GLN A 225 -8.37 24.63 8.07
CA GLN A 225 -8.84 23.35 8.55
C GLN A 225 -9.65 22.60 7.48
N PHE A 226 -10.57 23.27 6.79
CA PHE A 226 -11.34 22.65 5.71
C PHE A 226 -10.44 22.05 4.63
N VAL A 227 -9.47 22.83 4.14
CA VAL A 227 -8.54 22.37 3.11
C VAL A 227 -7.64 21.25 3.64
N ALA A 228 -7.11 21.36 4.86
CA ALA A 228 -6.29 20.31 5.46
C ALA A 228 -7.06 19.00 5.64
N GLU A 229 -8.35 19.05 5.99
CA GLU A 229 -9.20 17.88 6.19
C GLU A 229 -9.60 17.22 4.87
N HIS A 230 -9.86 18.00 3.82
CA HIS A 230 -10.55 17.53 2.62
C HIS A 230 -9.65 17.46 1.36
N ALA A 231 -8.64 18.32 1.23
CA ALA A 231 -7.76 18.41 0.05
C ALA A 231 -6.60 17.39 0.09
N ASN A 232 -6.87 16.13 0.41
CA ASN A 232 -5.87 15.07 0.44
C ASN A 232 -6.53 13.70 0.20
N TYR A 233 -5.72 12.65 0.01
CA TYR A 233 -6.23 11.30 -0.24
C TYR A 233 -7.18 10.81 0.87
N THR A 234 -6.78 10.93 2.13
CA THR A 234 -7.57 10.45 3.28
C THR A 234 -8.89 11.20 3.42
N GLY A 235 -8.85 12.53 3.25
CA GLY A 235 -10.04 13.40 3.23
C GLY A 235 -11.00 13.02 2.12
N CYS A 236 -10.49 12.97 0.89
CA CYS A 236 -11.26 12.57 -0.28
C CYS A 236 -11.93 11.20 -0.09
N VAL A 237 -11.20 10.19 0.39
CA VAL A 237 -11.80 8.86 0.64
C VAL A 237 -12.88 8.95 1.71
N LYS A 238 -12.66 9.71 2.78
CA LYS A 238 -13.66 9.88 3.84
C LYS A 238 -14.97 10.50 3.30
N ASP A 239 -14.86 11.47 2.41
CA ASP A 239 -16.00 12.21 1.88
C ASP A 239 -16.74 11.46 0.76
N PHE A 240 -16.01 10.80 -0.13
CA PHE A 240 -16.54 10.27 -1.40
C PHE A 240 -16.59 8.72 -1.46
N LYS A 241 -16.16 7.98 -0.44
CA LYS A 241 -16.15 6.49 -0.45
C LYS A 241 -17.51 5.83 -0.74
N ASN A 242 -18.60 6.53 -0.47
CA ASN A 242 -19.95 6.00 -0.63
C ASN A 242 -20.56 6.36 -1.99
N ASP A 243 -19.82 7.07 -2.85
CA ASP A 243 -20.26 7.37 -4.20
C ASP A 243 -20.35 6.09 -5.03
N ALA A 244 -21.38 5.98 -5.87
CA ALA A 244 -21.60 4.82 -6.71
C ALA A 244 -20.44 4.55 -7.70
N ASP A 245 -19.72 5.61 -8.08
CA ASP A 245 -18.55 5.60 -8.95
C ASP A 245 -17.23 5.83 -8.19
N PHE A 246 -17.20 5.59 -6.87
CA PHE A 246 -15.97 5.72 -6.07
C PHE A 246 -14.86 4.82 -6.61
N ASP A 247 -15.15 3.53 -6.79
CA ASP A 247 -14.24 2.58 -7.40
C ASP A 247 -14.18 2.80 -8.92
N GLN A 248 -12.96 2.96 -9.43
CA GLN A 248 -12.71 3.09 -10.86
C GLN A 248 -12.52 1.71 -11.49
N LYS A 249 -12.64 1.64 -12.81
CA LYS A 249 -12.59 0.40 -13.58
C LYS A 249 -11.17 -0.12 -13.82
N GLU A 250 -10.26 0.09 -12.88
CA GLU A 250 -8.84 -0.24 -13.00
C GLU A 250 -8.25 -0.77 -11.70
N TRP A 251 -7.51 -1.87 -11.80
CA TRP A 251 -6.62 -2.38 -10.76
C TRP A 251 -5.15 -2.06 -11.08
N ARG A 252 -4.38 -1.75 -10.04
CA ARG A 252 -2.92 -1.64 -10.09
C ARG A 252 -2.30 -2.81 -9.34
N ILE A 253 -1.61 -3.66 -10.10
CA ILE A 253 -0.99 -4.89 -9.61
C ILE A 253 0.50 -4.78 -9.87
N PHE A 254 1.29 -5.11 -8.86
CA PHE A 254 2.74 -5.01 -8.86
C PHE A 254 3.34 -6.37 -8.51
N MET A 255 4.29 -6.81 -9.32
CA MET A 255 4.92 -8.12 -9.18
C MET A 255 6.09 -8.10 -8.19
N GLY A 256 6.59 -6.91 -7.82
CA GLY A 256 7.63 -6.77 -6.80
C GLY A 256 8.99 -7.34 -7.23
N ARG A 257 9.29 -7.34 -8.54
CA ARG A 257 10.56 -7.84 -9.06
C ARG A 257 11.58 -6.71 -9.14
N GLU A 258 12.84 -7.07 -8.95
CA GLU A 258 14.01 -6.21 -9.14
C GLU A 258 14.60 -6.32 -10.56
N SER A 259 14.05 -7.18 -11.40
CA SER A 259 14.51 -7.43 -12.77
C SER A 259 13.33 -7.45 -13.74
N GLU A 260 13.60 -7.07 -15.00
CA GLU A 260 12.63 -7.18 -16.10
C GLU A 260 12.12 -8.62 -16.19
N PHE A 261 10.83 -8.78 -16.48
CA PHE A 261 10.17 -10.08 -16.66
C PHE A 261 9.86 -10.37 -18.12
N TRP A 262 9.75 -9.34 -18.94
CA TRP A 262 9.47 -9.43 -20.37
C TRP A 262 10.69 -8.99 -21.18
N SER A 263 10.96 -9.71 -22.25
CA SER A 263 11.93 -9.29 -23.25
C SER A 263 11.42 -8.07 -24.02
N ASN A 264 12.32 -7.14 -24.28
CA ASN A 264 12.04 -5.91 -25.02
C ASN A 264 11.86 -6.10 -26.55
N ARG A 265 12.02 -7.33 -27.06
CA ARG A 265 11.82 -7.71 -28.46
C ARG A 265 11.35 -9.16 -28.58
N HIS A 266 10.32 -9.38 -29.40
CA HIS A 266 9.84 -10.72 -29.77
C HIS A 266 9.58 -11.59 -28.54
N ASP A 267 8.88 -11.03 -27.57
CA ASP A 267 8.43 -11.78 -26.40
C ASP A 267 7.01 -12.28 -26.61
N SER A 268 6.65 -13.32 -25.86
CA SER A 268 5.27 -13.72 -25.70
C SER A 268 4.91 -13.83 -24.23
N VAL A 269 3.80 -13.17 -23.88
CA VAL A 269 3.20 -13.26 -22.57
C VAL A 269 2.01 -14.19 -22.66
N ARG A 270 2.07 -15.28 -21.91
CA ARG A 270 1.02 -16.29 -21.84
C ARG A 270 0.41 -16.28 -20.45
N ILE A 271 -0.92 -16.35 -20.38
CA ILE A 271 -1.67 -16.40 -19.13
C ILE A 271 -2.29 -17.78 -19.00
N PHE A 272 -2.05 -18.42 -17.88
CA PHE A 272 -2.62 -19.70 -17.53
C PHE A 272 -3.51 -19.57 -16.30
N ASP A 273 -4.56 -20.39 -16.24
CA ASP A 273 -5.26 -20.62 -14.99
C ASP A 273 -4.43 -21.48 -14.02
N GLN A 274 -4.91 -21.67 -12.81
CA GLN A 274 -4.25 -22.50 -11.79
C GLN A 274 -4.23 -24.00 -12.13
N ALA A 275 -5.05 -24.44 -13.08
CA ALA A 275 -5.06 -25.81 -13.58
C ALA A 275 -4.06 -26.01 -14.75
N GLY A 276 -3.39 -24.95 -15.20
CA GLY A 276 -2.42 -24.99 -16.29
C GLY A 276 -3.04 -24.84 -17.69
N ASN A 277 -4.31 -24.46 -17.80
CA ASN A 277 -4.94 -24.18 -19.09
C ASN A 277 -4.56 -22.79 -19.59
N LEU A 278 -4.21 -22.67 -20.86
CA LEU A 278 -3.92 -21.39 -21.50
C LEU A 278 -5.23 -20.58 -21.66
N ILE A 279 -5.27 -19.38 -21.08
CA ILE A 279 -6.40 -18.46 -21.18
C ILE A 279 -6.21 -17.48 -22.33
N SER A 280 -5.02 -16.88 -22.43
CA SER A 280 -4.72 -15.82 -23.37
C SER A 280 -3.22 -15.75 -23.65
N GLU A 281 -2.86 -15.27 -24.84
CA GLU A 281 -1.48 -15.04 -25.25
C GLU A 281 -1.40 -13.74 -26.06
N VAL A 282 -0.33 -12.98 -25.86
CA VAL A 282 0.05 -11.86 -26.71
C VAL A 282 1.53 -11.98 -27.03
N SER A 283 1.89 -11.66 -28.27
CA SER A 283 3.29 -11.60 -28.72
C SER A 283 3.57 -10.23 -29.31
N TYR A 284 4.76 -9.68 -29.07
CA TYR A 284 5.20 -8.39 -29.61
C TYR A 284 6.70 -8.34 -29.89
#